data_AF-A0A7Y0E2A7-F1
#
_entry.id   AF-A0A7Y0E2A7-F1
#
_cell.length_a   1.000
_cell.length_b   1.000
_cell.length_c   1.000
_cell.angle_alpha   90.00
_cell.angle_beta   90.00
_cell.angle_gamma   90.00
#
_symmetry.space_group_name_H-M   'P 1'
#
loop_
_entity.id
_entity.type
_entity.pdbx_description
1 polymer ?
#
loop_
_entity_poly.entity_id
_entity_poly.type
_entity_poly.pdbx_seq_one_letter_code
_entity_poly.pdbx_strand_id
1 'polypeptide(L)'
;MFFEKLSIRQKTALLALAKRMMIADAKIRIEEDALFTLLRAEVGAGLEPPTQDVFGKIDVSLFDDRYSQLVLLMTLAVMAFVDNHFHASESSVLNEVIARLDFDEETIAQAMAMAERQGALIREVEDFFQAKV
;
A
#
# COMPACT_ATOMS: atom_id res chain seq x y z
N MET A 1 -0.58 -1.15 10.82
CA MET A 1 -0.94 0.22 10.35
C MET A 1 -2.30 0.68 10.90
N PHE A 2 -2.72 1.94 10.65
CA PHE A 2 -3.95 2.53 11.21
C PHE A 2 -5.20 2.30 10.34
N PHE A 3 -5.76 1.09 10.38
CA PHE A 3 -6.94 0.72 9.56
C PHE A 3 -8.28 0.80 10.28
N GLU A 4 -8.28 1.11 11.57
CA GLU A 4 -9.48 1.05 12.41
C GLU A 4 -10.60 1.98 11.96
N LYS A 5 -10.26 3.12 11.36
CA LYS A 5 -11.25 4.09 10.87
C LYS A 5 -11.71 3.81 9.44
N LEU A 6 -11.07 2.88 8.72
CA LEU A 6 -11.51 2.53 7.39
C LEU A 6 -12.77 1.66 7.45
N SER A 7 -13.77 2.01 6.63
CA SER A 7 -14.91 1.13 6.40
C SER A 7 -14.48 -0.18 5.73
N ILE A 8 -15.30 -1.23 5.84
CA ILE A 8 -15.05 -2.52 5.17
C ILE A 8 -14.85 -2.32 3.66
N ARG A 9 -15.60 -1.39 3.05
CA ARG A 9 -15.48 -1.08 1.63
C ARG A 9 -14.14 -0.42 1.29
N GLN A 10 -13.70 0.56 2.08
CA GLN A 10 -12.38 1.21 1.92
C GLN A 10 -11.24 0.20 2.11
N LYS A 11 -11.35 -0.68 3.11
CA LYS A 11 -10.41 -1.77 3.37
C LYS A 11 -10.29 -2.74 2.19
N THR A 12 -11.42 -3.11 1.60
CA THR A 12 -11.46 -3.99 0.43
C THR A 12 -10.85 -3.32 -0.80
N ALA A 13 -11.17 -2.04 -1.03
CA ALA A 13 -10.58 -1.25 -2.11
C ALA A 13 -9.07 -1.07 -1.93
N LEU A 14 -8.60 -0.81 -0.70
CA LEU A 14 -7.18 -0.74 -0.36
C LEU A 14 -6.46 -2.04 -0.72
N LEU A 15 -7.02 -3.20 -0.34
CA LEU A 15 -6.46 -4.50 -0.68
C LEU A 15 -6.44 -4.76 -2.18
N ALA A 16 -7.45 -4.29 -2.92
CA ALA A 16 -7.48 -4.41 -4.37
C ALA A 16 -6.36 -3.59 -5.04
N LEU A 17 -6.13 -2.36 -4.58
CA LEU A 17 -5.08 -1.47 -5.08
C LEU A 17 -3.69 -1.99 -4.71
N ALA A 18 -3.50 -2.46 -3.48
CA ALA A 18 -2.27 -3.11 -3.04
C ALA A 18 -1.94 -4.32 -3.92
N LYS A 19 -2.92 -5.21 -4.16
CA LYS A 19 -2.76 -6.38 -5.02
C LYS A 19 -2.45 -5.99 -6.46
N ARG A 20 -3.10 -4.95 -6.98
CA ARG A 20 -2.83 -4.42 -8.33
C ARG A 20 -1.39 -3.93 -8.46
N MET A 21 -0.86 -3.28 -7.42
CA MET A 21 0.50 -2.77 -7.41
C MET A 21 1.53 -3.91 -7.45
N MET A 22 1.32 -4.96 -6.65
CA MET A 22 2.20 -6.15 -6.65
C MET A 22 2.25 -6.90 -7.98
N ILE A 23 1.15 -6.92 -8.73
CA ILE A 23 1.10 -7.64 -10.01
C ILE A 23 1.49 -6.75 -11.21
N ALA A 24 1.77 -5.46 -10.97
CA ALA A 24 2.01 -4.48 -12.03
C ALA A 24 3.32 -4.71 -12.79
N ASP A 25 4.33 -5.30 -12.15
CA ASP A 25 5.64 -5.59 -12.75
C ASP A 25 5.74 -7.04 -13.30
N ALA A 26 4.65 -7.81 -13.18
CA ALA A 26 4.54 -9.23 -13.52
C ALA A 26 5.56 -10.15 -12.81
N LYS A 27 6.19 -9.70 -11.71
CA LYS A 27 7.13 -10.46 -10.89
C LYS A 27 6.80 -10.28 -9.41
N ILE A 28 5.91 -11.13 -8.91
CA ILE A 28 5.64 -11.17 -7.46
C ILE A 28 6.89 -11.69 -6.74
N ARG A 29 7.48 -10.86 -5.89
CA ARG A 29 8.59 -11.23 -5.01
C ARG A 29 8.06 -11.77 -3.68
N ILE A 30 8.88 -12.56 -2.99
CA ILE A 30 8.46 -13.23 -1.73
C ILE A 30 8.18 -12.19 -0.65
N GLU A 31 8.99 -11.13 -0.64
CA GLU A 31 8.93 -9.99 0.27
C GLU A 31 7.61 -9.22 0.09
N GLU A 32 7.17 -9.02 -1.14
CA GLU A 32 5.89 -8.38 -1.45
C GLU A 32 4.70 -9.23 -1.00
N ASP A 33 4.74 -10.54 -1.25
CA ASP A 33 3.69 -11.48 -0.85
C ASP A 33 3.56 -11.56 0.69
N ALA A 34 4.69 -11.55 1.39
CA ALA A 34 4.73 -11.49 2.85
C ALA A 34 4.10 -10.19 3.38
N LEU A 35 4.47 -9.05 2.79
CA LEU A 35 3.93 -7.74 3.16
C LEU A 35 2.42 -7.64 2.87
N PHE A 36 1.96 -8.16 1.74
CA PHE A 36 0.55 -8.21 1.40
C PHE A 36 -0.25 -9.15 2.30
N THR A 37 0.33 -10.29 2.67
CA THR A 37 -0.25 -11.21 3.64
C THR A 37 -0.42 -10.54 5.00
N LEU A 38 0.59 -9.79 5.44
CA LEU A 38 0.51 -8.99 6.66
C LEU A 38 -0.56 -7.90 6.56
N LEU A 39 -0.61 -7.18 5.43
CA LEU A 39 -1.65 -6.18 5.16
C LEU A 39 -3.05 -6.80 5.23
N ARG A 40 -3.27 -7.97 4.61
CA ARG A 40 -4.55 -8.70 4.72
C ARG A 40 -4.89 -9.05 6.16
N ALA A 41 -3.91 -9.52 6.93
CA ALA A 41 -4.12 -9.86 8.33
C ALA A 41 -4.52 -8.62 9.17
N GLU A 42 -3.85 -7.48 8.96
CA GLU A 42 -4.13 -6.23 9.67
C GLU A 42 -5.49 -5.60 9.28
N VAL A 43 -5.85 -5.68 8.00
CA VAL A 43 -7.10 -5.10 7.47
C VAL A 43 -8.30 -5.98 7.86
N GLY A 44 -8.10 -7.30 7.90
CA GLY A 44 -9.05 -8.31 8.36
C GLY A 44 -8.93 -9.59 7.53
N ALA A 45 -8.57 -10.71 8.17
CA ALA A 45 -8.21 -11.97 7.53
C ALA A 45 -9.27 -12.60 6.60
N GLY A 46 -10.55 -12.20 6.72
CA GLY A 46 -11.64 -12.66 5.87
C GLY A 46 -11.95 -11.78 4.66
N LEU A 47 -11.23 -10.68 4.47
CA LEU A 47 -11.46 -9.77 3.35
C LEU A 47 -10.67 -10.23 2.12
N GLU A 48 -11.39 -10.47 1.03
CA GLU A 48 -10.81 -10.69 -0.29
C GLU A 48 -11.27 -9.59 -1.25
N PRO A 49 -10.34 -8.89 -1.91
CA PRO A 49 -10.72 -7.92 -2.93
C PRO A 49 -11.35 -8.64 -4.12
N PRO A 50 -12.55 -8.24 -4.57
CA PRO A 50 -13.13 -8.74 -5.81
C PRO A 50 -12.15 -8.57 -6.97
N THR A 51 -11.99 -9.59 -7.83
CA THR A 51 -11.05 -9.53 -8.96
C THR A 51 -11.31 -8.33 -9.88
N GLN A 52 -12.58 -7.94 -10.03
CA GLN A 52 -13.00 -6.76 -10.79
C GLN A 52 -12.44 -5.45 -10.22
N ASP A 53 -12.23 -5.35 -8.91
CA ASP A 53 -11.71 -4.13 -8.27
C ASP A 53 -10.19 -4.01 -8.44
N VAL A 54 -9.51 -5.14 -8.66
CA VAL A 54 -8.06 -5.19 -8.93
C VAL A 54 -7.74 -4.66 -10.32
N PHE A 55 -8.53 -5.05 -11.33
CA PHE A 55 -8.30 -4.65 -12.74
C PHE A 55 -9.20 -3.50 -13.20
N GLY A 56 -10.11 -3.03 -12.34
CA GLY A 56 -11.05 -1.97 -12.63
C GLY A 56 -10.44 -0.57 -12.64
N LYS A 57 -11.29 0.45 -12.77
CA LYS A 57 -10.88 1.85 -12.61
C LYS A 57 -10.56 2.12 -11.14
N ILE A 58 -9.48 2.85 -10.89
CA ILE A 58 -9.14 3.33 -9.54
C ILE A 58 -10.16 4.38 -9.13
N ASP A 59 -11.00 4.05 -8.16
CA ASP A 59 -11.98 4.95 -7.56
C ASP A 59 -11.53 5.36 -6.15
N VAL A 60 -10.81 6.49 -6.07
CA VAL A 60 -10.40 7.06 -4.78
C VAL A 60 -11.53 7.78 -4.06
N SER A 61 -12.69 8.01 -4.69
CA SER A 61 -13.81 8.73 -4.07
C SER A 61 -14.42 7.97 -2.88
N LEU A 62 -14.14 6.66 -2.79
CA LEU A 62 -14.46 5.83 -1.64
C LEU A 62 -13.73 6.26 -0.36
N PHE A 63 -12.61 6.97 -0.50
CA PHE A 63 -11.84 7.54 0.60
C PHE A 63 -12.28 9.01 0.73
N ASP A 64 -13.41 9.18 1.42
CA ASP A 64 -14.22 10.39 1.45
C ASP A 64 -13.74 11.43 2.49
N ASP A 65 -12.75 11.07 3.29
CA ASP A 65 -12.17 11.95 4.30
C ASP A 65 -10.63 11.96 4.23
N ARG A 66 -10.02 13.04 4.76
CA ARG A 66 -8.56 13.23 4.69
C ARG A 66 -7.78 12.12 5.39
N TYR A 67 -8.34 11.52 6.45
CA TYR A 67 -7.68 10.44 7.15
C TYR A 67 -7.68 9.16 6.30
N SER A 68 -8.81 8.76 5.73
CA SER A 68 -8.87 7.56 4.87
C SER A 68 -8.01 7.71 3.62
N GLN A 69 -7.94 8.90 3.04
CA GLN A 69 -7.04 9.23 1.92
C GLN A 69 -5.56 9.13 2.30
N LEU A 70 -5.19 9.64 3.47
CA LEU A 70 -3.80 9.57 3.95
C LEU A 70 -3.40 8.12 4.28
N VAL A 71 -4.31 7.34 4.87
CA VAL A 71 -4.07 5.90 5.10
C VAL A 71 -3.85 5.17 3.77
N LEU A 72 -4.69 5.43 2.75
CA LEU A 72 -4.49 4.87 1.42
C LEU A 72 -3.11 5.21 0.86
N LEU A 73 -2.76 6.49 0.84
CA LEU A 73 -1.47 6.98 0.32
C LEU A 73 -0.29 6.34 1.07
N MET A 74 -0.31 6.39 2.40
CA MET A 74 0.74 5.85 3.25
C MET A 74 0.92 4.35 3.04
N THR A 75 -0.16 3.57 3.01
CA THR A 75 -0.07 2.12 2.84
C THR A 75 0.53 1.75 1.49
N LEU A 76 0.04 2.36 0.40
CA LEU A 76 0.58 2.09 -0.94
C LEU A 76 2.04 2.56 -1.08
N ALA A 77 2.38 3.71 -0.49
CA ALA A 77 3.75 4.20 -0.49
C ALA A 77 4.69 3.26 0.26
N VAL A 78 4.30 2.75 1.44
CA VAL A 78 5.13 1.79 2.20
C VAL A 78 5.38 0.54 1.37
N MET A 79 4.34 0.00 0.74
CA MET A 79 4.49 -1.17 -0.13
C MET A 79 5.47 -0.93 -1.27
N ALA A 80 5.45 0.26 -1.89
CA ALA A 80 6.39 0.60 -2.95
C ALA A 80 7.85 0.75 -2.46
N PHE A 81 8.06 1.08 -1.19
CA PHE A 81 9.40 1.26 -0.63
C PHE A 81 10.03 -0.01 -0.06
N VAL A 82 9.27 -1.07 0.20
CA VAL A 82 9.77 -2.26 0.92
C VAL A 82 10.82 -3.03 0.12
N ASP A 83 10.71 -3.14 -1.21
CA ASP A 83 11.58 -4.03 -2.02
C ASP A 83 12.89 -3.41 -2.56
N ASN A 84 13.30 -2.23 -2.06
CA ASN A 84 14.55 -1.52 -2.46
C ASN A 84 14.68 -1.19 -3.97
N HIS A 85 13.72 -1.59 -4.78
CA HIS A 85 13.65 -1.34 -6.21
C HIS A 85 12.32 -0.66 -6.47
N PHE A 86 12.32 0.66 -6.42
CA PHE A 86 11.20 1.45 -6.92
C PHE A 86 11.16 1.24 -8.45
N HIS A 87 10.49 0.18 -8.92
CA HIS A 87 10.37 -0.03 -10.37
C HIS A 87 9.36 0.98 -10.91
N ALA A 88 9.69 1.60 -12.04
CA ALA A 88 8.83 2.61 -12.67
C ALA A 88 7.40 2.10 -12.95
N SER A 89 7.20 0.78 -13.05
CA SER A 89 5.91 0.10 -13.19
C SER A 89 5.09 0.07 -11.90
N GLU A 90 5.68 -0.18 -10.73
CA GLU A 90 4.99 -0.21 -9.44
C GLU A 90 4.53 1.19 -9.03
N SER A 91 5.36 2.20 -9.36
CA SER A 91 5.03 3.60 -9.13
C SER A 91 3.78 4.04 -9.90
N SER A 92 3.38 3.34 -10.97
CA SER A 92 2.25 3.76 -11.81
C SER A 92 0.92 3.80 -11.05
N VAL A 93 0.64 2.79 -10.21
CA VAL A 93 -0.58 2.73 -9.40
C VAL A 93 -0.56 3.80 -8.31
N LEU A 94 0.57 3.94 -7.62
CA LEU A 94 0.74 4.97 -6.59
C LEU A 94 0.62 6.38 -7.17
N ASN A 95 1.25 6.65 -8.31
CA ASN A 95 1.14 7.93 -9.01
C ASN A 95 -0.29 8.19 -9.50
N GLU A 96 -0.99 7.16 -9.97
CA GLU A 96 -2.39 7.25 -10.38
C GLU A 96 -3.30 7.62 -9.21
N VAL A 97 -3.03 7.09 -8.01
CA VAL A 97 -3.70 7.43 -6.76
C VAL A 97 -3.35 8.85 -6.33
N ILE A 98 -2.06 9.22 -6.26
CA ILE A 98 -1.60 10.57 -5.90
C ILE A 98 -2.27 11.62 -6.79
N ALA A 99 -2.32 11.40 -8.11
CA ALA A 99 -2.93 12.34 -9.05
C ALA A 99 -4.44 12.52 -8.87
N ARG A 100 -5.12 11.58 -8.20
CA ARG A 100 -6.56 11.67 -7.87
C ARG A 100 -6.81 12.17 -6.46
N LEU A 101 -5.80 12.14 -5.60
CA LEU A 101 -5.87 12.71 -4.26
C LEU A 101 -5.56 14.21 -4.34
N ASP A 102 -6.43 15.01 -3.74
CA ASP A 102 -6.31 16.47 -3.72
C ASP A 102 -5.37 16.93 -2.58
N PHE A 103 -4.15 16.39 -2.53
CA PHE A 103 -3.12 16.79 -1.57
C PHE A 103 -2.11 17.74 -2.22
N ASP A 104 -1.60 18.69 -1.45
CA ASP A 104 -0.47 19.51 -1.88
C ASP A 104 0.84 18.70 -1.93
N GLU A 105 1.81 19.23 -2.67
CA GLU A 105 3.12 18.59 -2.86
C GLU A 105 3.85 18.37 -1.53
N GLU A 106 3.70 19.28 -0.57
CA GLU A 106 4.35 19.18 0.74
C GLU A 106 3.80 17.98 1.53
N THR A 107 2.48 17.81 1.56
CA THR A 107 1.80 16.70 2.23
C THR A 107 2.18 15.38 1.60
N ILE A 108 2.22 15.32 0.27
CA ILE A 108 2.67 14.12 -0.47
C ILE A 108 4.12 13.80 -0.10
N ALA A 109 5.02 14.79 -0.13
CA ALA A 109 6.43 14.58 0.20
C ALA A 109 6.62 14.09 1.65
N GLN A 110 5.87 14.65 2.60
CA GLN A 110 5.90 14.22 4.00
C GLN A 110 5.41 12.77 4.15
N ALA A 111 4.30 12.41 3.49
CA ALA A 111 3.77 11.05 3.50
C ALA A 111 4.78 10.05 2.89
N MET A 112 5.37 10.39 1.74
CA MET A 112 6.39 9.56 1.09
C MET A 112 7.61 9.35 2.00
N ALA A 113 8.10 10.40 2.65
CA ALA A 113 9.23 10.30 3.57
C ALA A 113 8.90 9.46 4.82
N MET A 114 7.66 9.54 5.33
CA MET A 114 7.22 8.67 6.43
C MET A 114 7.15 7.21 5.98
N ALA A 115 6.61 6.96 4.79
CA ALA A 115 6.48 5.63 4.22
C ALA A 115 7.84 4.97 3.97
N GLU A 116 8.81 5.72 3.44
CA GLU A 116 10.18 5.26 3.23
C GLU A 116 10.83 4.82 4.56
N ARG A 117 10.74 5.66 5.60
CA ARG A 117 11.24 5.32 6.94
C ARG A 117 10.57 4.08 7.52
N GLN A 118 9.27 3.95 7.34
CA GLN A 118 8.53 2.78 7.81
C GLN A 118 8.95 1.52 7.07
N GLY A 119 9.11 1.57 5.74
CA GLY A 119 9.63 0.47 4.93
C GLY A 119 11.03 0.04 5.37
N ALA A 120 11.92 1.00 5.68
CA ALA A 120 13.24 0.71 6.22
C ALA A 120 13.20 -0.01 7.58
N LEU A 121 12.33 0.43 8.50
CA LEU A 121 12.16 -0.23 9.80
C LEU A 121 11.62 -1.66 9.66
N ILE A 122 10.69 -1.91 8.73
CA ILE A 122 10.17 -3.26 8.46
C ILE A 122 11.33 -4.19 8.05
N ARG A 123 12.17 -3.74 7.12
CA ARG A 123 13.36 -4.49 6.70
C ARG A 123 14.36 -4.74 7.82
N GLU A 124 14.70 -3.71 8.60
CA GLU A 124 15.63 -3.86 9.72
C GLU A 124 15.15 -4.92 10.72
N VAL A 125 13.84 -5.00 10.95
CA VAL A 125 13.24 -6.05 11.79
C VAL A 125 13.38 -7.42 11.14
N GLU A 126 13.10 -7.55 9.85
CA GLU A 126 13.26 -8.82 9.11
C GLU A 126 14.71 -9.31 9.12
N ASP A 127 15.68 -8.44 8.83
CA ASP A 127 17.10 -8.74 8.88
C ASP A 127 17.54 -9.17 10.29
N PHE A 128 17.05 -8.48 11.32
CA PHE A 128 17.34 -8.82 12.72
C PHE A 128 16.84 -10.22 13.10
N PHE A 129 15.67 -10.62 12.61
CA PHE A 129 15.14 -11.96 12.84
C PHE A 129 15.92 -13.03 12.07
N GLN A 130 16.27 -12.77 10.80
CA GLN A 130 17.06 -13.72 10.00
C GLN A 130 18.48 -13.92 10.52
N ALA A 131 19.10 -12.90 11.11
CA ALA A 131 20.45 -13.00 11.69
C ALA A 131 20.51 -13.77 13.02
N LYS A 132 19.36 -14.09 13.64
CA LYS A 132 19.27 -14.77 14.95
C LYS A 132 18.73 -16.20 14.90
N VAL A 133 18.41 -16.70 13.70
CA VAL A 133 18.01 -18.10 13.44
C VAL A 133 19.18 -18.81 12.76
#